data_AF-A0A7S1XJ44-F1
#
_entry.id   AF-A0A7S1XJ44-F1
#
_cell.length_a   1.000
_cell.length_b   1.000
_cell.length_c   1.000
_cell.angle_alpha   90.00
_cell.angle_beta   90.00
_cell.angle_gamma   90.00
#
_symmetry.space_group_name_H-M   'P 1'
#
loop_
_entity.id
_entity.type
_entity.pdbx_description
1 polymer ?
#
loop_
_entity_poly.entity_id
_entity_poly.type
_entity_poly.pdbx_seq_one_letter_code
_entity_poly.pdbx_strand_id
1 'polypeptide(L)'
;ANANANANANLNAGDGRRAEADAALRGFVDGTRTAAEALEKVPMWMTLERCVLAQYAKDGHANDHQSAFAALPVNMRKMYLHAVQSFLWNSMASERLAEMRSRSHAEEGD
;
A
#
# COMPACT_ATOMS: atom_id res chain seq x y z
N ALA A 1 5.06 -33.33 20.00
CA ALA A 1 4.63 -31.93 20.15
C ALA A 1 5.78 -31.01 19.78
N ASN A 2 5.85 -30.43 18.55
CA ASN A 2 6.59 -29.17 18.31
C ASN A 2 6.54 -28.55 16.89
N ALA A 3 5.64 -28.94 15.98
CA ALA A 3 5.51 -28.23 14.69
C ALA A 3 4.53 -27.04 14.78
N ASN A 4 3.37 -27.24 15.42
CA ASN A 4 2.33 -26.20 15.54
C ASN A 4 2.66 -25.08 16.54
N ALA A 5 3.52 -25.32 17.52
CA ALA A 5 3.95 -24.28 18.47
C ALA A 5 4.86 -23.24 17.80
N ASN A 6 5.75 -23.68 16.90
CA ASN A 6 6.66 -22.80 16.14
C ASN A 6 5.93 -21.97 15.08
N ALA A 7 4.88 -22.52 14.45
CA ALA A 7 4.06 -21.77 13.50
C ALA A 7 3.29 -20.61 14.19
N ASN A 8 2.68 -20.87 15.34
CA ASN A 8 1.96 -19.85 16.12
C ASN A 8 2.88 -18.80 16.75
N ALA A 9 4.11 -19.16 17.15
CA ALA A 9 5.09 -18.19 17.64
C ALA A 9 5.52 -17.18 16.56
N ASN A 10 5.59 -17.62 15.29
CA ASN A 10 6.00 -16.78 14.17
C ASN A 10 4.90 -15.81 13.70
N LEU A 11 3.64 -16.21 13.85
CA LEU A 11 2.48 -15.34 13.60
C LEU A 11 2.40 -14.21 14.66
N ASN A 12 2.59 -14.54 15.94
CA ASN A 12 2.55 -13.55 17.02
C ASN A 12 3.81 -12.64 17.08
N ALA A 13 4.97 -13.11 16.64
CA ALA A 13 6.17 -12.28 16.47
C ALA A 13 6.09 -11.31 15.27
N GLY A 14 5.11 -11.51 14.38
CA GLY A 14 4.83 -10.64 13.23
C GLY A 14 4.19 -9.31 13.62
N ASP A 15 3.32 -9.31 14.64
CA ASP A 15 2.55 -8.13 15.05
C ASP A 15 3.44 -7.00 15.60
N GLY A 16 4.43 -7.32 16.42
CA GLY A 16 5.33 -6.31 17.01
C GLY A 16 6.22 -5.62 15.98
N ARG A 17 6.78 -6.38 15.03
CA ARG A 17 7.64 -5.82 13.98
C ARG A 17 6.85 -5.00 12.95
N ARG A 18 5.62 -5.42 12.64
CA ARG A 18 4.75 -4.63 11.76
C ARG A 18 4.29 -3.34 12.46
N ALA A 19 3.94 -3.41 13.75
CA ALA A 19 3.59 -2.22 14.53
C ALA A 19 4.75 -1.22 14.62
N GLU A 20 5.98 -1.68 14.84
CA GLU A 20 7.17 -0.80 14.84
C GLU A 20 7.40 -0.16 13.46
N ALA A 21 7.25 -0.92 12.39
CA ALA A 21 7.35 -0.42 11.02
C ALA A 21 6.28 0.65 10.73
N ASP A 22 5.02 0.39 11.10
CA ASP A 22 3.92 1.32 10.90
C ASP A 22 4.12 2.61 11.72
N ALA A 23 4.62 2.50 12.95
CA ALA A 23 4.97 3.68 13.76
C ALA A 23 6.12 4.49 13.14
N ALA A 24 7.11 3.81 12.54
CA ALA A 24 8.21 4.48 11.85
C ALA A 24 7.74 5.19 10.57
N LEU A 25 6.88 4.56 9.79
CA LEU A 25 6.27 5.15 8.60
C LEU A 25 5.41 6.37 8.95
N ARG A 26 4.57 6.28 9.99
CA ARG A 26 3.83 7.45 10.49
C ARG A 26 4.76 8.56 10.94
N GLY A 27 5.81 8.22 11.70
CA GLY A 27 6.79 9.21 12.13
C GLY A 27 7.46 9.96 10.96
N PHE A 28 7.73 9.27 9.84
CA PHE A 28 8.21 9.89 8.62
C PHE A 28 7.18 10.83 7.98
N VAL A 29 5.92 10.39 7.85
CA VAL A 29 4.83 11.19 7.28
C VAL A 29 4.57 12.45 8.13
N ASP A 30 4.62 12.33 9.45
CA ASP A 30 4.39 13.43 10.39
C ASP A 30 5.61 14.35 10.55
N GLY A 31 6.73 14.04 9.88
CA GLY A 31 7.98 14.82 9.94
C GLY A 31 8.78 14.67 11.24
N THR A 32 8.41 13.73 12.10
CA THR A 32 9.12 13.43 13.36
C THR A 32 10.31 12.48 13.19
N ARG A 33 10.43 11.85 12.02
CA ARG A 33 11.54 10.98 11.62
C ARG A 33 11.96 11.25 10.19
N THR A 34 13.25 11.09 9.91
CA THR A 34 13.77 11.11 8.55
C THR A 34 13.46 9.82 7.81
N ALA A 35 13.52 9.85 6.47
CA ALA A 35 13.34 8.66 5.65
C ALA A 35 14.38 7.56 5.95
N ALA A 36 15.62 7.95 6.26
CA ALA A 36 16.69 7.02 6.63
C ALA A 36 16.40 6.31 7.96
N GLU A 37 15.99 7.05 8.99
CA GLU A 37 15.61 6.48 10.29
C GLU A 37 14.40 5.55 10.17
N ALA A 38 13.40 5.93 9.37
CA ALA A 38 12.26 5.06 9.10
C ALA A 38 12.68 3.78 8.37
N LEU A 39 13.60 3.89 7.40
CA LEU A 39 14.10 2.76 6.64
C LEU A 39 14.82 1.73 7.53
N GLU A 40 15.51 2.13 8.59
CA GLU A 40 16.13 1.16 9.52
C GLU A 40 15.11 0.32 10.28
N LYS A 41 13.90 0.85 10.49
CA LYS A 41 12.82 0.21 11.25
C LYS A 41 11.89 -0.64 10.40
N VAL A 42 11.80 -0.36 9.10
CA VAL A 42 10.92 -1.11 8.18
C VAL A 42 11.55 -2.46 7.81
N PRO A 43 10.90 -3.62 8.08
CA PRO A 43 11.43 -4.94 7.74
C PRO A 43 11.68 -5.16 6.24
N MET A 44 12.62 -6.05 5.91
CA MET A 44 13.01 -6.36 4.52
C MET A 44 11.89 -6.89 3.63
N TRP A 45 10.84 -7.47 4.19
CA TRP A 45 9.69 -8.00 3.44
C TRP A 45 8.69 -6.91 3.01
N MET A 46 8.79 -5.70 3.55
CA MET A 46 8.00 -4.53 3.15
C MET A 46 8.66 -3.81 1.96
N THR A 47 8.77 -4.51 0.84
CA THR A 47 9.64 -4.10 -0.28
C THR A 47 9.24 -2.78 -0.92
N LEU A 48 7.94 -2.46 -0.95
CA LEU A 48 7.44 -1.23 -1.57
C LEU A 48 7.73 -0.01 -0.70
N GLU A 49 7.44 -0.11 0.60
CA GLU A 49 7.70 0.93 1.58
C GLU A 49 9.19 1.22 1.67
N ARG A 50 10.04 0.17 1.68
CA ARG A 50 11.50 0.33 1.63
C ARG A 50 11.98 1.02 0.37
N CYS A 51 11.41 0.69 -0.79
CA CYS A 51 11.76 1.30 -2.07
C CYS A 51 11.49 2.83 -2.06
N VAL A 52 10.32 3.22 -1.55
CA VAL A 52 9.92 4.62 -1.42
C VAL A 52 10.81 5.36 -0.41
N LEU A 53 11.00 4.82 0.79
CA LEU A 53 11.85 5.44 1.82
C LEU A 53 13.31 5.55 1.38
N ALA A 54 13.84 4.56 0.67
CA ALA A 54 15.20 4.61 0.14
C ALA A 54 15.37 5.74 -0.89
N GLN A 55 14.35 5.99 -1.72
CA GLN A 55 14.37 7.09 -2.68
C GLN A 55 14.35 8.45 -1.96
N TYR A 56 13.47 8.63 -0.97
CA TYR A 56 13.46 9.85 -0.15
C TYR A 56 14.78 10.08 0.61
N ALA A 57 15.37 9.02 1.16
CA ALA A 57 16.65 9.11 1.86
C ALA A 57 17.79 9.49 0.91
N LYS A 58 17.74 9.03 -0.35
CA LYS A 58 18.73 9.35 -1.39
C LYS A 58 18.62 10.80 -1.87
N ASP A 59 17.41 11.27 -2.13
CA ASP A 59 17.19 12.60 -2.71
C ASP A 59 17.37 13.72 -1.67
N GLY A 60 17.31 13.39 -0.38
CA GLY A 60 17.44 14.36 0.73
C GLY A 60 16.23 15.31 0.84
N HIS A 61 15.22 15.14 0.00
CA HIS A 61 14.01 15.95 -0.07
C HIS A 61 12.78 15.10 0.23
N ALA A 62 12.15 15.29 1.39
CA ALA A 62 10.94 14.57 1.79
C ALA A 62 9.72 14.86 0.89
N ASN A 63 9.80 15.88 0.02
CA ASN A 63 8.69 16.36 -0.81
C ASN A 63 8.77 15.91 -2.28
N ASP A 64 9.82 15.20 -2.70
CA ASP A 64 9.89 14.66 -4.07
C ASP A 64 9.09 13.34 -4.18
N HIS A 65 7.76 13.47 -4.14
CA HIS A 65 6.84 12.34 -4.24
C HIS A 65 6.85 11.70 -5.63
N GLN A 66 7.22 12.45 -6.67
CA GLN A 66 7.25 11.94 -8.03
C GLN A 66 8.39 10.93 -8.20
N SER A 67 9.61 11.28 -7.77
CA SER A 67 10.77 10.39 -7.84
C SER A 67 10.56 9.17 -6.94
N ALA A 68 10.06 9.38 -5.72
CA ALA A 68 9.70 8.31 -4.79
C ALA A 68 8.71 7.31 -5.38
N PHE A 69 7.64 7.77 -6.02
CA PHE A 69 6.68 6.88 -6.68
C PHE A 69 7.29 6.20 -7.91
N ALA A 70 8.10 6.92 -8.70
CA ALA A 70 8.74 6.38 -9.90
C ALA A 70 9.73 5.23 -9.59
N ALA A 71 10.31 5.20 -8.38
CA ALA A 71 11.19 4.13 -7.92
C ALA A 71 10.46 2.77 -7.81
N LEU A 72 9.15 2.75 -7.63
CA LEU A 72 8.37 1.52 -7.55
C LEU A 72 8.44 0.69 -8.86
N PRO A 73 8.41 -0.65 -8.76
CA PRO A 73 8.29 -1.51 -9.94
C PRO A 73 7.08 -1.13 -10.80
N VAL A 74 7.26 -1.16 -12.13
CA VAL A 74 6.21 -0.74 -13.09
C VAL A 74 4.87 -1.43 -12.84
N ASN A 75 4.88 -2.72 -12.52
CA ASN A 75 3.65 -3.49 -12.24
C ASN A 75 2.91 -2.98 -11.00
N MET A 76 3.64 -2.55 -9.97
CA MET A 76 3.05 -2.01 -8.76
C MET A 76 2.46 -0.62 -9.00
N ARG A 77 3.15 0.23 -9.79
CA ARG A 77 2.58 1.52 -10.20
C ARG A 77 1.27 1.36 -10.96
N LYS A 78 1.21 0.40 -11.88
CA LYS A 78 -0.03 0.07 -12.61
C LYS A 78 -1.12 -0.46 -11.68
N MET A 79 -0.79 -1.23 -10.64
CA MET A 79 -1.76 -1.71 -9.66
C MET A 79 -2.53 -0.55 -9.00
N TYR A 80 -1.83 0.53 -8.60
CA TYR A 80 -2.50 1.70 -8.02
C TYR A 80 -3.44 2.38 -9.02
N LEU A 81 -3.05 2.48 -10.30
CA LEU A 81 -3.94 3.01 -11.34
C LEU A 81 -5.18 2.11 -11.53
N HIS A 82 -4.98 0.79 -11.59
CA HIS A 82 -6.06 -0.17 -11.72
C HIS A 82 -7.00 -0.17 -10.51
N ALA A 83 -6.48 0.12 -9.31
CA ALA A 83 -7.30 0.25 -8.12
C ALA A 83 -8.27 1.45 -8.23
N VAL A 84 -7.80 2.59 -8.74
CA VAL A 84 -8.66 3.77 -9.00
C VAL A 84 -9.70 3.45 -10.08
N GLN A 85 -9.28 2.81 -11.18
CA GLN A 85 -10.20 2.37 -12.23
C GLN A 85 -11.29 1.44 -11.69
N SER A 86 -10.91 0.46 -10.87
CA SER A 86 -11.84 -0.50 -10.27
C SER A 86 -12.77 0.16 -9.27
N PHE A 87 -12.28 1.12 -8.48
CA PHE A 87 -13.10 1.90 -7.57
C PHE A 87 -14.19 2.66 -8.33
N LEU A 88 -13.82 3.41 -9.38
CA LEU A 88 -14.78 4.14 -10.20
C LEU A 88 -15.78 3.21 -10.89
N TRP A 89 -15.31 2.11 -11.48
CA TRP A 89 -16.18 1.14 -12.12
C TRP A 89 -17.18 0.53 -11.13
N ASN A 90 -16.72 0.13 -9.95
CA ASN A 90 -17.59 -0.42 -8.91
C ASN A 90 -18.63 0.60 -8.42
N SER A 91 -18.23 1.88 -8.27
CA SER A 91 -19.15 2.95 -7.91
C SER A 91 -20.23 3.14 -8.97
N MET A 92 -19.84 3.33 -10.24
CA MET A 92 -20.78 3.54 -11.34
C MET A 92 -21.68 2.32 -11.58
N ALA A 93 -21.11 1.11 -11.53
CA ALA A 93 -21.89 -0.13 -11.68
C ALA A 93 -22.89 -0.32 -10.55
N SER A 94 -22.54 0.07 -9.31
CA SER A 94 -23.46 0.00 -8.17
C SER A 94 -24.61 0.99 -8.33
N GLU A 95 -24.33 2.23 -8.72
CA GLU A 95 -25.37 3.25 -9.01
C GLU A 95 -26.29 2.79 -10.15
N ARG A 96 -25.72 2.33 -11.27
CA ARG A 96 -26.51 1.81 -12.41
C ARG A 96 -27.45 0.68 -11.99
N LEU A 97 -27.02 -0.21 -11.10
CA LEU A 97 -27.85 -1.31 -10.59
C LEU A 97 -28.86 -0.91 -9.51
N ALA A 98 -28.66 0.24 -8.86
CA ALA A 98 -29.63 0.80 -7.93
C ALA A 98 -30.78 1.51 -8.68
N GLU A 99 -30.45 2.21 -9.77
CA GLU A 99 -31.43 2.92 -10.62
C GLU A 99 -32.16 1.98 -11.58
N MET A 100 -31.43 1.07 -12.23
CA MET A 100 -31.99 0.12 -13.19
C MET A 100 -32.23 -1.25 -12.57
N ARG A 101 -33.22 -1.99 -13.08
CA ARG A 101 -33.45 -3.37 -12.67
C ARG A 101 -32.58 -4.34 -13.47
N SER A 102 -31.92 -5.25 -12.76
CA SER A 102 -31.15 -6.41 -13.27
C SER A 102 -30.00 -6.09 -14.22
N ARG A 103 -28.83 -6.72 -13.99
CA ARG A 103 -27.64 -6.70 -14.88
C ARG A 103 -27.92 -7.12 -16.33
N SER A 104 -29.04 -7.80 -16.56
CA SER A 104 -29.44 -8.35 -17.86
C SER A 104 -30.29 -7.38 -18.70
N HIS A 105 -30.68 -6.23 -18.15
CA HIS A 105 -31.47 -5.24 -18.87
C HIS A 105 -30.54 -4.16 -19.45
N ALA A 106 -30.50 -4.09 -20.78
CA ALA A 106 -29.79 -3.05 -21.52
C ALA A 106 -30.76 -1.92 -21.87
N GLU A 107 -30.32 -0.68 -21.71
CA GLU A 107 -31.05 0.54 -22.06
C GLU A 107 -30.37 1.26 -23.23
N GLU A 108 -31.08 2.17 -23.89
CA GLU A 108 -30.53 2.93 -25.02
C GLU A 108 -29.37 3.81 -24.54
N GLY A 109 -28.14 3.49 -24.96
CA GLY A 109 -26.92 4.22 -24.58
C GLY A 109 -25.94 3.47 -23.66
N ASP A 110 -26.25 2.22 -23.26
CA ASP A 110 -25.27 1.29 -22.66
C ASP A 110 -24.15 0.85 -23.64
#